data_AF-A0A180GSF6-F1
#
_entry.id   AF-A0A180GSF6-F1
#
_cell.length_a   1.000
_cell.length_b   1.000
_cell.length_c   1.000
_cell.angle_alpha   90.00
_cell.angle_beta   90.00
_cell.angle_gamma   90.00
#
_symmetry.space_group_name_H-M   'P 1'
#
loop_
_entity.id
_entity.type
_entity.pdbx_description
1 polymer ?
#
loop_
_entity_poly.entity_id
_entity_poly.type
_entity_poly.pdbx_seq_one_letter_code
_entity_poly.pdbx_strand_id
1 'polypeptide(L)'
;MKLLIGTPPFRPPARKLAAEHDAPAPWNPPHCTSDIRSRITDLATSALERMENPTKWFIATEFELVQYRWPRGIVKIDELLEKVSAVIDPTKEDRAMSKPQNDPLVPWEHLFIPILKLSRLFFKKLSNLGMNMNTLAPFTEMRSDQLEYLVELAERVAQKIKYFYAVVVPSDNDTGSPDSQEIISAARDLEEHFQPAVLCILLYFLPLIPDTDHLPVQSHLRAWFITWSTHFHWAMGPFLHLYA
;
A
#
# COMPACT_ATOMS: atom_id res chain seq x y z
N MET A 1 59.83 59.91 -8.64
CA MET A 1 61.01 60.48 -9.33
C MET A 1 61.64 59.34 -10.15
N LYS A 2 61.58 59.44 -11.49
CA LYS A 2 62.22 58.62 -12.57
C LYS A 2 61.91 57.10 -12.61
N LEU A 3 61.21 56.52 -13.61
CA LEU A 3 61.57 56.23 -15.03
C LEU A 3 62.85 55.35 -15.11
N LEU A 4 62.99 54.22 -15.83
CA LEU A 4 62.51 53.81 -17.16
C LEU A 4 63.12 52.42 -17.53
N ILE A 5 62.51 51.69 -18.49
CA ILE A 5 63.11 50.73 -19.48
C ILE A 5 63.61 49.38 -18.93
N GLY A 6 63.45 48.20 -19.56
CA GLY A 6 62.94 47.75 -20.85
C GLY A 6 63.39 46.29 -21.06
N THR A 7 62.55 45.46 -21.68
CA THR A 7 62.91 44.15 -22.26
C THR A 7 63.62 44.36 -23.64
N PRO A 8 64.08 43.35 -24.44
CA PRO A 8 64.04 41.87 -24.37
C PRO A 8 65.41 41.25 -24.85
N PRO A 9 65.55 40.21 -25.73
CA PRO A 9 64.91 38.88 -25.92
C PRO A 9 65.94 37.71 -26.01
N PHE A 10 65.53 36.44 -25.88
CA PHE A 10 65.88 35.36 -26.85
C PHE A 10 65.11 34.05 -26.57
N ARG A 11 64.77 33.35 -27.66
CA ARG A 11 63.90 32.15 -27.76
C ARG A 11 64.72 31.00 -28.39
N PRO A 12 64.15 29.78 -28.52
CA PRO A 12 64.25 28.58 -27.69
C PRO A 12 65.30 27.57 -28.22
N PRO A 13 65.30 26.31 -27.76
CA PRO A 13 64.90 25.27 -28.71
C PRO A 13 63.91 24.26 -28.13
N ALA A 14 63.12 23.70 -29.04
CA ALA A 14 62.10 22.70 -28.77
C ALA A 14 62.62 21.27 -29.02
N ARG A 15 61.96 20.35 -28.29
CA ARG A 15 61.49 19.02 -28.73
C ARG A 15 62.34 17.79 -28.36
N LYS A 16 61.76 16.97 -27.47
CA LYS A 16 61.26 15.59 -27.72
C LYS A 16 60.55 15.14 -26.43
N LEU A 17 59.21 15.17 -26.36
CA LEU A 17 58.32 14.03 -26.67
C LEU A 17 58.85 12.68 -26.16
N ALA A 18 58.53 12.37 -24.92
CA ALA A 18 58.26 11.00 -24.48
C ALA A 18 56.85 11.04 -23.86
N ALA A 19 55.93 10.34 -24.53
CA ALA A 19 54.62 10.05 -24.01
C ALA A 19 54.76 8.94 -22.96
N GLU A 20 54.16 9.12 -21.80
CA GLU A 20 53.76 7.99 -20.96
C GLU A 20 52.40 8.30 -20.36
N HIS A 21 51.51 7.36 -20.64
CA HIS A 21 50.09 7.33 -20.30
C HIS A 21 49.92 7.27 -18.78
N ASP A 22 49.09 8.16 -18.23
CA ASP A 22 48.29 7.86 -17.04
C ASP A 22 47.04 8.76 -17.09
N ALA A 23 46.02 8.27 -17.79
CA ALA A 23 44.67 8.80 -17.65
C ALA A 23 44.12 8.31 -16.30
N PRO A 24 43.64 9.19 -15.39
CA PRO A 24 42.99 8.73 -14.17
C PRO A 24 41.74 7.94 -14.56
N ALA A 25 41.59 6.75 -13.95
CA ALA A 25 40.43 5.90 -14.14
C ALA A 25 39.13 6.71 -13.96
N PRO A 26 38.08 6.46 -14.76
CA PRO A 26 36.81 7.15 -14.61
C PRO A 26 36.32 6.95 -13.17
N TRP A 27 36.07 8.06 -12.48
CA TRP A 27 35.46 8.07 -11.16
C TRP A 27 34.18 7.24 -11.20
N ASN A 28 34.20 6.05 -10.61
CA ASN A 28 33.00 5.27 -10.33
C ASN A 28 32.52 5.69 -8.93
N PRO A 29 31.45 6.50 -8.83
CA PRO A 29 30.94 6.90 -7.52
C PRO A 29 30.38 5.66 -6.79
N PRO A 30 30.56 5.57 -5.47
CA PRO A 30 30.12 4.40 -4.70
C PRO A 30 28.62 4.19 -4.86
N HIS A 31 28.19 2.93 -4.90
CA HIS A 31 26.78 2.49 -5.03
C HIS A 31 25.80 3.19 -4.05
N CYS A 32 26.29 3.83 -2.99
CA CYS A 32 25.53 4.65 -2.05
C CYS A 32 25.00 5.98 -2.65
N THR A 33 25.68 6.61 -3.61
CA THR A 33 25.16 7.83 -4.26
C THR A 33 23.99 7.56 -5.20
N SER A 34 23.89 6.34 -5.74
CA SER A 34 22.75 5.89 -6.54
C SER A 34 21.51 5.74 -5.67
N ASP A 35 21.66 5.20 -4.46
CA ASP A 35 20.56 4.97 -3.52
C ASP A 35 20.02 6.29 -2.96
N ILE A 36 20.90 7.23 -2.57
CA ILE A 36 20.48 8.57 -2.13
C ILE A 36 19.81 9.33 -3.29
N ARG A 37 20.39 9.27 -4.50
CA ARG A 37 19.81 9.92 -5.68
C ARG A 37 18.44 9.31 -6.00
N SER A 38 18.29 7.98 -5.96
CA SER A 38 17.03 7.28 -6.14
C SER A 38 15.98 7.76 -5.14
N ARG A 39 16.33 7.77 -3.84
CA ARG A 39 15.44 8.23 -2.78
C ARG A 39 15.04 9.70 -2.92
N ILE A 40 15.95 10.56 -3.36
CA ILE A 40 15.66 11.96 -3.65
C ILE A 40 14.75 12.08 -4.88
N THR A 41 14.99 11.31 -5.94
CA THR A 41 14.08 11.28 -7.10
C THR A 41 12.72 10.74 -6.71
N ASP A 42 12.61 9.71 -5.88
CA ASP A 42 11.34 9.13 -5.42
C ASP A 42 10.56 10.11 -4.52
N LEU A 43 11.25 10.83 -3.65
CA LEU A 43 10.68 11.91 -2.86
C LEU A 43 10.24 13.09 -3.73
N ALA A 44 11.04 13.45 -4.73
CA ALA A 44 10.75 14.54 -5.66
C ALA A 44 9.60 14.19 -6.61
N THR A 45 9.53 12.96 -7.14
CA THR A 45 8.39 12.48 -7.93
C THR A 45 7.15 12.36 -7.06
N SER A 46 7.25 11.87 -5.83
CA SER A 46 6.12 11.88 -4.89
C SER A 46 5.63 13.29 -4.57
N ALA A 47 6.53 14.26 -4.44
CA ALA A 47 6.18 15.66 -4.21
C ALA A 47 5.59 16.32 -5.47
N LEU A 48 6.14 16.03 -6.65
CA LEU A 48 5.66 16.51 -7.94
C LEU A 48 4.30 15.89 -8.32
N GLU A 49 4.07 14.60 -8.08
CA GLU A 49 2.75 13.96 -8.20
C GLU A 49 1.72 14.60 -7.26
N ARG A 50 2.15 15.00 -6.05
CA ARG A 50 1.29 15.76 -5.11
C ARG A 50 1.03 17.19 -5.59
N MET A 51 1.93 17.78 -6.39
CA MET A 51 1.87 19.17 -6.86
C MET A 51 1.32 19.35 -8.29
N GLU A 52 1.36 18.34 -9.16
CA GLU A 52 0.97 18.42 -10.57
C GLU A 52 -0.54 18.30 -10.81
N ASN A 53 -1.35 18.13 -9.76
CA ASN A 53 -2.79 18.03 -9.93
C ASN A 53 -3.63 18.97 -9.03
N PRO A 54 -3.21 20.22 -8.74
CA PRO A 54 -3.97 21.08 -7.84
C PRO A 54 -5.39 21.31 -8.39
N THR A 55 -5.54 21.41 -9.71
CA THR A 55 -6.82 21.51 -10.41
C THR A 55 -7.71 20.29 -10.19
N LYS A 56 -7.14 19.07 -10.13
CA LYS A 56 -7.89 17.86 -9.75
C LYS A 56 -8.30 17.91 -8.29
N TRP A 57 -7.46 18.41 -7.37
CA TRP A 57 -7.87 18.59 -5.96
C TRP A 57 -9.03 19.57 -5.79
N PHE A 58 -9.12 20.61 -6.63
CA PHE A 58 -10.22 21.58 -6.59
C PHE A 58 -11.51 21.11 -7.27
N ILE A 59 -11.42 20.11 -8.15
CA ILE A 59 -12.57 19.55 -8.90
C ILE A 59 -13.03 18.21 -8.32
N ALA A 60 -12.15 17.50 -7.61
CA ALA A 60 -12.44 16.20 -7.05
C ALA A 60 -13.49 16.29 -5.95
N THR A 61 -14.41 15.35 -6.00
CA THR A 61 -15.38 15.12 -4.92
C THR A 61 -14.65 14.62 -3.67
N GLU A 62 -15.21 14.87 -2.49
CA GLU A 62 -14.68 14.29 -1.23
C GLU A 62 -14.55 12.76 -1.30
N PHE A 63 -15.40 12.09 -2.09
CA PHE A 63 -15.28 10.66 -2.29
C PHE A 63 -14.04 10.26 -3.09
N GLU A 64 -13.72 10.98 -4.17
CA GLU A 64 -12.48 10.75 -4.94
C GLU A 64 -11.23 11.02 -4.09
N LEU A 65 -11.27 12.03 -3.22
CA LEU A 65 -10.19 12.34 -2.29
C LEU A 65 -9.98 11.23 -1.25
N VAL A 66 -11.07 10.69 -0.70
CA VAL A 66 -11.04 9.52 0.19
C VAL A 66 -10.33 8.33 -0.48
N GLN A 67 -10.62 8.10 -1.76
CA GLN A 67 -10.10 6.95 -2.49
C GLN A 67 -8.66 7.11 -2.97
N TYR A 68 -8.14 8.33 -3.00
CA TYR A 68 -6.82 8.65 -3.55
C TYR A 68 -5.68 7.83 -2.92
N ARG A 69 -5.75 7.58 -1.60
CA ARG A 69 -4.71 6.81 -0.88
C ARG A 69 -4.95 5.31 -0.84
N TRP A 70 -6.14 4.85 -1.19
CA TRP A 70 -6.48 3.42 -1.09
C TRP A 70 -5.58 2.48 -1.89
N PRO A 71 -5.08 2.83 -3.10
CA PRO A 71 -4.14 1.97 -3.83
C PRO A 71 -2.93 1.52 -3.00
N ARG A 72 -2.41 2.37 -2.10
CA ARG A 72 -1.28 2.02 -1.23
C ARG A 72 -1.62 0.89 -0.25
N GLY A 73 -2.82 0.93 0.32
CA GLY A 73 -3.32 -0.14 1.18
C GLY A 73 -3.63 -1.42 0.41
N ILE A 74 -4.22 -1.29 -0.79
CA ILE A 74 -4.51 -2.43 -1.67
C ILE A 74 -3.23 -3.17 -2.05
N VAL A 75 -2.16 -2.46 -2.42
CA VAL A 75 -0.86 -3.07 -2.75
C VAL A 75 -0.33 -3.90 -1.57
N LYS A 76 -0.39 -3.37 -0.34
CA LYS A 76 0.03 -4.11 0.87
C LYS A 76 -0.81 -5.37 1.11
N ILE A 77 -2.12 -5.32 0.83
CA ILE A 77 -3.00 -6.49 0.91
C ILE A 77 -2.64 -7.52 -0.17
N ASP A 78 -2.35 -7.08 -1.39
CA ASP A 78 -1.91 -7.94 -2.49
C ASP A 78 -0.56 -8.61 -2.17
N GLU A 79 0.42 -7.87 -1.66
CA GLU A 79 1.71 -8.42 -1.20
C GLU A 79 1.54 -9.50 -0.13
N LEU A 80 0.65 -9.27 0.84
CA LEU A 80 0.38 -10.25 1.90
C LEU A 80 -0.37 -11.48 1.34
N LEU A 81 -1.28 -11.29 0.38
CA LEU A 81 -1.95 -12.38 -0.31
C LEU A 81 -0.98 -13.26 -1.10
N GLU A 82 -0.02 -12.67 -1.81
CA GLU A 82 1.03 -13.42 -2.50
C GLU A 82 1.91 -14.19 -1.51
N LYS A 83 2.31 -13.55 -0.40
CA LYS A 83 3.07 -14.22 0.67
C LYS A 83 2.32 -15.43 1.23
N VAL A 84 1.05 -15.26 1.61
CA VAL A 84 0.22 -16.35 2.16
C VAL A 84 0.01 -17.46 1.13
N SER A 85 -0.19 -17.11 -0.14
CA SER A 85 -0.38 -18.09 -1.21
C SER A 85 0.88 -18.91 -1.48
N ALA A 86 2.06 -18.29 -1.41
CA ALA A 86 3.35 -18.97 -1.59
C ALA A 86 3.64 -20.00 -0.48
N VAL A 87 3.14 -19.79 0.74
CA VAL A 87 3.24 -20.79 1.83
C VAL A 87 2.34 -22.01 1.56
N ILE A 88 1.18 -21.80 0.94
CA ILE A 88 0.19 -22.85 0.69
C ILE A 88 0.53 -23.74 -0.51
N ASP A 89 1.07 -23.17 -1.59
CA ASP A 89 1.48 -23.92 -2.78
C ASP A 89 3.00 -23.86 -2.98
N PRO A 90 3.77 -24.70 -2.26
CA PRO A 90 5.20 -24.84 -2.50
C PRO A 90 5.43 -25.61 -3.80
N THR A 91 5.33 -24.93 -4.95
CA THR A 91 5.74 -25.49 -6.24
C THR A 91 6.84 -24.67 -6.93
N LYS A 92 8.12 -25.04 -6.67
CA LYS A 92 8.96 -25.81 -7.63
C LYS A 92 10.47 -25.94 -7.30
N GLU A 93 11.05 -25.28 -6.31
CA GLU A 93 12.51 -25.41 -6.06
C GLU A 93 12.89 -26.15 -4.75
N ASP A 94 12.06 -26.13 -3.71
CA ASP A 94 12.45 -26.64 -2.38
C ASP A 94 12.04 -28.09 -2.04
N ARG A 95 11.56 -28.86 -3.02
CA ARG A 95 11.22 -30.29 -2.78
C ARG A 95 12.40 -31.18 -2.41
N ALA A 96 13.63 -30.66 -2.38
CA ALA A 96 14.81 -31.44 -2.01
C ALA A 96 15.01 -31.57 -0.49
N MET A 97 14.32 -30.80 0.37
CA MET A 97 14.75 -30.73 1.79
C MET A 97 13.69 -30.43 2.86
N SER A 98 12.45 -30.91 2.74
CA SER A 98 11.48 -30.73 3.83
C SER A 98 10.68 -32.00 4.12
N LYS A 99 10.82 -32.51 5.36
CA LYS A 99 10.06 -33.65 5.89
C LYS A 99 8.55 -33.33 5.93
N PRO A 100 7.67 -34.34 5.77
CA PRO A 100 6.23 -34.14 5.90
C PRO A 100 5.89 -33.98 7.38
N GLN A 101 5.63 -32.75 7.82
CA GLN A 101 5.04 -32.53 9.14
C GLN A 101 3.52 -32.59 8.98
N ASN A 102 2.98 -33.79 9.24
CA ASN A 102 1.56 -33.99 9.49
C ASN A 102 1.20 -33.27 10.79
N ASP A 103 0.40 -32.21 10.70
CA ASP A 103 -0.50 -31.80 11.78
C ASP A 103 -1.87 -31.46 11.16
N PRO A 104 -2.98 -32.03 11.63
CA PRO A 104 -4.33 -31.78 11.10
C PRO A 104 -4.94 -30.48 11.66
N LEU A 105 -4.12 -29.53 12.09
CA LEU A 105 -4.57 -28.17 12.40
C LEU A 105 -4.82 -27.46 11.07
N VAL A 106 -6.01 -26.85 10.92
CA VAL A 106 -6.35 -26.05 9.74
C VAL A 106 -5.20 -25.07 9.50
N PRO A 107 -4.50 -25.12 8.36
CA PRO A 107 -3.38 -24.22 8.16
C PRO A 107 -3.95 -22.81 8.10
N TRP A 108 -3.60 -22.00 9.10
CA TRP A 108 -4.15 -20.66 9.32
C TRP A 108 -4.02 -19.80 8.07
N GLU A 109 -2.99 -20.04 7.27
CA GLU A 109 -2.75 -19.45 5.97
C GLU A 109 -3.98 -19.56 5.06
N HIS A 110 -4.65 -20.71 5.01
CA HIS A 110 -5.85 -20.89 4.19
C HIS A 110 -7.02 -20.04 4.69
N LEU A 111 -7.12 -19.83 6.00
CA LEU A 111 -8.18 -19.02 6.61
C LEU A 111 -7.97 -17.51 6.37
N PHE A 112 -6.73 -17.06 6.13
CA PHE A 112 -6.44 -15.67 5.78
C PHE A 112 -6.75 -15.30 4.33
N ILE A 113 -6.70 -16.26 3.39
CA ILE A 113 -7.04 -16.01 1.97
C ILE A 113 -8.40 -15.30 1.81
N PRO A 114 -9.52 -15.79 2.37
CA PRO A 114 -10.81 -15.13 2.22
C PRO A 114 -10.83 -13.74 2.85
N ILE A 115 -10.19 -13.53 4.01
CA ILE A 115 -10.08 -12.20 4.66
C ILE A 115 -9.38 -11.22 3.72
N LEU A 116 -8.19 -11.57 3.23
CA LEU A 116 -7.40 -10.74 2.30
C LEU A 116 -8.16 -10.43 1.01
N LYS A 117 -8.80 -11.44 0.41
CA LYS A 117 -9.59 -11.26 -0.82
C LYS A 117 -10.81 -10.36 -0.59
N LEU A 118 -11.52 -10.52 0.52
CA LEU A 118 -12.69 -9.71 0.84
C LEU A 118 -12.30 -8.26 1.18
N SER A 119 -11.23 -8.05 1.94
CA SER A 119 -10.70 -6.70 2.20
C SER A 119 -10.26 -6.01 0.91
N ARG A 120 -9.56 -6.72 0.02
CA ARG A 120 -9.21 -6.20 -1.31
C ARG A 120 -10.45 -5.89 -2.15
N LEU A 121 -11.43 -6.79 -2.16
CA LEU A 121 -12.67 -6.64 -2.91
C LEU A 121 -13.44 -5.41 -2.44
N PHE A 122 -13.44 -5.13 -1.14
CA PHE A 122 -14.05 -3.94 -0.56
C PHE A 122 -13.53 -2.65 -1.20
N PHE A 123 -12.21 -2.45 -1.15
CA PHE A 123 -11.61 -1.24 -1.71
C PHE A 123 -11.74 -1.18 -3.23
N LYS A 124 -11.52 -2.30 -3.94
CA LYS A 124 -11.68 -2.34 -5.41
C LYS A 124 -13.10 -2.02 -5.84
N LYS A 125 -14.12 -2.55 -5.14
CA LYS A 125 -15.53 -2.26 -5.44
C LYS A 125 -15.79 -0.76 -5.33
N LEU A 126 -15.34 -0.15 -4.24
CA LEU A 126 -15.59 1.27 -3.97
C LEU A 126 -14.77 2.19 -4.88
N SER A 127 -13.49 1.89 -5.13
CA SER A 127 -12.67 2.65 -6.11
C SER A 127 -13.28 2.66 -7.51
N ASN A 128 -13.90 1.55 -7.91
CA ASN A 128 -14.61 1.48 -9.19
C ASN A 128 -15.89 2.32 -9.19
N LEU A 129 -16.54 2.51 -8.04
CA LEU A 129 -17.68 3.43 -7.95
C LEU A 129 -17.24 4.88 -8.11
N GLY A 130 -16.15 5.29 -7.46
CA GLY A 130 -15.64 6.67 -7.57
C GLY A 130 -15.33 7.09 -9.00
N MET A 131 -14.69 6.22 -9.79
CA MET A 131 -14.40 6.47 -11.21
C MET A 131 -15.64 6.63 -12.10
N ASN A 132 -16.78 6.05 -11.69
CA ASN A 132 -18.04 6.14 -12.43
C ASN A 132 -18.94 7.26 -11.90
N MET A 133 -18.52 7.97 -10.86
CA MET A 133 -19.33 8.88 -10.06
C MET A 133 -18.82 10.32 -10.10
N ASN A 134 -18.14 10.72 -11.18
CA ASN A 134 -17.62 12.07 -11.42
C ASN A 134 -18.70 13.18 -11.46
N THR A 135 -19.97 12.83 -11.19
CA THR A 135 -21.13 13.73 -11.11
C THR A 135 -21.69 13.88 -9.69
N LEU A 136 -21.04 13.34 -8.66
CA LEU A 136 -21.48 13.53 -7.27
C LEU A 136 -21.33 14.99 -6.83
N ALA A 137 -22.11 15.38 -5.82
CA ALA A 137 -21.89 16.63 -5.13
C ALA A 137 -20.44 16.68 -4.59
N PRO A 138 -19.74 17.81 -4.73
CA PRO A 138 -18.32 17.90 -4.37
C PRO A 138 -18.09 17.72 -2.87
N PHE A 139 -19.09 18.01 -2.03
CA PHE A 139 -18.98 17.98 -0.58
C PHE A 139 -20.09 17.15 0.06
N THR A 140 -19.76 16.52 1.18
CA THR A 140 -20.67 15.80 2.07
C THR A 140 -20.83 16.57 3.38
N GLU A 141 -21.85 16.24 4.16
CA GLU A 141 -21.99 16.77 5.53
C GLU A 141 -21.13 15.98 6.56
N MET A 142 -20.20 15.14 6.08
CA MET A 142 -19.36 14.30 6.93
C MET A 142 -18.36 15.16 7.71
N ARG A 143 -18.11 14.80 8.98
CA ARG A 143 -17.08 15.50 9.77
C ARG A 143 -15.69 15.21 9.21
N SER A 144 -14.79 16.18 9.31
CA SER A 144 -13.43 16.07 8.78
C SER A 144 -12.64 14.89 9.35
N ASP A 145 -12.85 14.53 10.63
CA ASP A 145 -12.19 13.37 11.24
C ASP A 145 -12.70 12.04 10.68
N GLN A 146 -13.98 11.95 10.30
CA GLN A 146 -14.53 10.77 9.63
C GLN A 146 -14.00 10.66 8.19
N LEU A 147 -13.86 11.78 7.48
CA LEU A 147 -13.23 11.82 6.16
C LEU A 147 -11.77 11.39 6.21
N GLU A 148 -11.00 11.95 7.15
CA GLU A 148 -9.59 11.59 7.37
C GLU A 148 -9.45 10.10 7.70
N TYR A 149 -10.32 9.58 8.55
CA TYR A 149 -10.38 8.14 8.83
C TYR A 149 -10.59 7.31 7.56
N LEU A 150 -11.51 7.70 6.68
CA LEU A 150 -11.75 6.99 5.42
C LEU A 150 -10.58 7.09 4.43
N VAL A 151 -9.89 8.23 4.38
CA VAL A 151 -8.67 8.42 3.55
C VAL A 151 -7.60 7.39 3.94
N GLU A 152 -7.43 7.12 5.24
CA GLU A 152 -6.39 6.22 5.75
C GLU A 152 -6.82 4.76 5.86
N LEU A 153 -8.12 4.48 5.66
CA LEU A 153 -8.74 3.20 5.95
C LEU A 153 -8.01 2.01 5.32
N ALA A 154 -7.66 2.07 4.04
CA ALA A 154 -7.01 0.97 3.36
C ALA A 154 -5.63 0.63 3.93
N GLU A 155 -4.85 1.64 4.30
CA GLU A 155 -3.54 1.43 4.91
C GLU A 155 -3.67 0.88 6.34
N ARG A 156 -4.62 1.41 7.12
CA ARG A 156 -4.92 0.92 8.47
C ARG A 156 -5.35 -0.54 8.44
N VAL A 157 -6.30 -0.90 7.58
CA VAL A 157 -6.76 -2.28 7.38
C VAL A 157 -5.61 -3.20 6.98
N ALA A 158 -4.77 -2.80 6.03
CA ALA A 158 -3.61 -3.60 5.62
C ALA A 158 -2.65 -3.86 6.79
N GLN A 159 -2.40 -2.84 7.63
CA GLN A 159 -1.58 -2.99 8.83
C GLN A 159 -2.23 -3.92 9.87
N LYS A 160 -3.54 -3.81 10.08
CA LYS A 160 -4.28 -4.69 11.00
C LYS A 160 -4.26 -6.13 10.54
N ILE A 161 -4.46 -6.40 9.25
CA ILE A 161 -4.36 -7.77 8.71
C ILE A 161 -2.93 -8.31 8.86
N LYS A 162 -1.91 -7.48 8.61
CA LYS A 162 -0.51 -7.90 8.78
C LYS A 162 -0.19 -8.25 10.24
N TYR A 163 -0.64 -7.42 11.18
CA TYR A 163 -0.48 -7.70 12.61
C TYR A 163 -1.23 -8.98 12.99
N PHE A 164 -2.49 -9.10 12.58
CA PHE A 164 -3.30 -10.27 12.84
C PHE A 164 -2.66 -11.56 12.31
N TYR A 165 -2.12 -11.53 11.09
CA TYR A 165 -1.38 -12.66 10.54
C TYR A 165 -0.15 -13.04 11.37
N ALA A 166 0.61 -12.05 11.85
CA ALA A 166 1.80 -12.30 12.68
C ALA A 166 1.46 -12.89 14.06
N VAL A 167 0.30 -12.56 14.63
CA VAL A 167 -0.18 -13.15 15.88
C VAL A 167 -0.55 -14.63 15.67
N VAL A 168 -1.19 -14.95 14.55
CA VAL A 168 -1.68 -16.31 14.28
C VAL A 168 -0.60 -17.25 13.75
N VAL A 169 0.35 -16.72 12.97
CA VAL A 169 1.43 -17.49 12.33
C VAL A 169 2.76 -17.03 12.94
N PRO A 170 3.21 -17.67 14.04
CA PRO A 170 4.47 -17.33 14.68
C PRO A 170 5.65 -17.56 13.73
N SER A 171 6.70 -16.78 13.91
CA SER A 171 7.96 -16.98 13.19
C SER A 171 8.72 -18.17 13.80
N ASP A 172 9.61 -18.82 13.04
CA ASP A 172 10.37 -20.02 13.49
C ASP A 172 11.18 -19.83 14.79
N ASN A 173 11.43 -18.57 15.17
CA ASN A 173 12.13 -18.16 16.38
C ASN A 173 11.20 -17.96 17.59
N ASP A 174 9.89 -18.11 17.42
CA ASP A 174 8.90 -17.93 18.48
C ASP A 174 8.42 -19.30 18.98
N THR A 175 8.85 -19.64 20.20
CA THR A 175 8.50 -20.91 20.86
C THR A 175 7.15 -20.87 21.58
N GLY A 176 6.46 -19.72 21.58
CA GLY A 176 5.16 -19.55 22.21
C GLY A 176 4.01 -20.06 21.32
N SER A 177 3.06 -20.77 21.92
CA SER A 177 1.75 -20.96 21.27
C SER A 177 1.04 -19.59 21.17
N PRO A 178 0.31 -19.31 20.07
CA PRO A 178 -0.45 -18.06 19.93
C PRO A 178 -1.40 -17.85 21.12
N ASP A 179 -1.40 -16.64 21.69
CA ASP A 179 -2.37 -16.26 22.73
C ASP A 179 -3.76 -16.11 22.10
N SER A 180 -4.71 -16.93 22.56
CA SER A 180 -6.09 -16.91 22.08
C SER A 180 -6.76 -15.56 22.27
N GLN A 181 -6.45 -14.84 23.36
CA GLN A 181 -7.00 -13.51 23.60
C GLN A 181 -6.41 -12.48 22.64
N GLU A 182 -5.13 -12.60 22.29
CA GLU A 182 -4.50 -11.71 21.31
C GLU A 182 -5.07 -11.94 19.90
N ILE A 183 -5.31 -13.20 19.51
CA ILE A 183 -5.98 -13.56 18.25
C ILE A 183 -7.38 -12.93 18.19
N ILE A 184 -8.20 -13.12 19.24
CA ILE A 184 -9.56 -12.56 19.28
C ILE A 184 -9.52 -11.03 19.24
N SER A 185 -8.59 -10.40 19.96
CA SER A 185 -8.43 -8.96 19.97
C SER A 185 -8.04 -8.43 18.58
N ALA A 186 -7.07 -9.07 17.91
CA ALA A 186 -6.65 -8.69 16.57
C ALA A 186 -7.77 -8.86 15.53
N ALA A 187 -8.55 -9.93 15.66
CA ALA A 187 -9.72 -10.19 14.81
C ALA A 187 -10.79 -9.10 14.96
N ARG A 188 -11.15 -8.74 16.19
CA ARG A 188 -12.15 -7.69 16.48
C ARG A 188 -11.69 -6.31 16.03
N ASP A 189 -10.43 -5.97 16.29
CA ASP A 189 -9.83 -4.71 15.85
C ASP A 189 -9.90 -4.55 14.32
N LEU A 190 -9.71 -5.64 13.56
CA LEU A 190 -9.91 -5.62 12.11
C LEU A 190 -11.38 -5.37 11.71
N GLU A 191 -12.35 -6.02 12.36
CA GLU A 191 -13.79 -5.80 12.11
C GLU A 191 -14.20 -4.35 12.41
N GLU A 192 -13.68 -3.79 13.50
CA GLU A 192 -13.94 -2.41 13.95
C GLU A 192 -13.46 -1.36 12.95
N HIS A 193 -12.57 -1.71 12.02
CA HIS A 193 -12.19 -0.77 10.96
C HIS A 193 -13.23 -0.68 9.84
N PHE A 194 -13.90 -1.80 9.53
CA PHE A 194 -14.87 -1.86 8.43
C PHE A 194 -16.26 -1.34 8.83
N GLN A 195 -16.72 -1.59 10.05
CA GLN A 195 -18.09 -1.19 10.45
C GLN A 195 -18.33 0.33 10.37
N PRO A 196 -17.47 1.20 10.95
CA PRO A 196 -17.63 2.64 10.84
C PRO A 196 -17.49 3.13 9.40
N ALA A 197 -16.62 2.50 8.62
CA ALA A 197 -16.41 2.84 7.23
C ALA A 197 -17.65 2.57 6.37
N VAL A 198 -18.24 1.37 6.50
CA VAL A 198 -19.48 1.00 5.81
C VAL A 198 -20.59 1.99 6.17
N LEU A 199 -20.73 2.32 7.46
CA LEU A 199 -21.74 3.27 7.92
C LEU A 199 -21.53 4.66 7.29
N CYS A 200 -20.30 5.18 7.31
CA CYS A 200 -19.99 6.47 6.70
C CYS A 200 -20.28 6.48 5.20
N ILE A 201 -19.95 5.40 4.48
CA ILE A 201 -20.22 5.30 3.05
C ILE A 201 -21.72 5.26 2.77
N LEU A 202 -22.47 4.46 3.53
CA LEU A 202 -23.92 4.35 3.36
C LEU A 202 -24.68 5.63 3.76
N LEU A 203 -24.18 6.39 4.74
CA LEU A 203 -24.86 7.58 5.24
C LEU A 203 -24.55 8.83 4.42
N TYR A 204 -23.29 9.00 4.00
CA TYR A 204 -22.85 10.28 3.40
C TYR A 204 -22.59 10.18 1.90
N PHE A 205 -22.06 9.08 1.39
CA PHE A 205 -21.74 8.96 -0.03
C PHE A 205 -22.85 8.32 -0.84
N LEU A 206 -23.54 7.31 -0.28
CA LEU A 206 -24.60 6.61 -0.99
C LEU A 206 -25.78 7.52 -1.40
N PRO A 207 -26.29 8.43 -0.54
CA PRO A 207 -27.42 9.29 -0.92
C PRO A 207 -27.09 10.30 -2.01
N LEU A 208 -25.79 10.59 -2.24
CA LEU A 208 -25.35 11.51 -3.29
C LEU A 208 -25.44 10.88 -4.69
N ILE A 209 -25.55 9.55 -4.77
CA ILE A 209 -25.68 8.83 -6.03
C ILE A 209 -27.13 8.95 -6.53
N PRO A 210 -27.38 9.49 -7.73
CA PRO A 210 -28.72 9.52 -8.31
C PRO A 210 -29.24 8.09 -8.50
N ASP A 211 -30.35 7.76 -7.85
CA ASP A 211 -31.05 6.49 -8.08
C ASP A 211 -32.04 6.72 -9.23
N THR A 212 -31.87 6.00 -10.33
CA THR A 212 -32.80 6.06 -11.47
C THR A 212 -33.44 4.70 -11.67
N ASP A 213 -34.70 4.66 -12.11
CA ASP A 213 -35.45 3.40 -12.29
C ASP A 213 -34.76 2.40 -13.23
N HIS A 214 -33.90 2.90 -14.11
CA HIS A 214 -33.13 2.08 -15.07
C HIS A 214 -31.78 1.61 -14.51
N LEU A 215 -31.28 2.21 -13.42
CA LEU A 215 -29.99 1.90 -12.81
C LEU A 215 -30.08 2.13 -11.29
N PRO A 216 -30.63 1.17 -10.51
CA PRO A 216 -30.91 1.37 -9.10
C PRO A 216 -29.64 1.15 -8.25
N VAL A 217 -28.62 1.98 -8.50
CA VAL A 217 -27.25 1.86 -7.95
C VAL A 217 -27.27 1.83 -6.43
N GLN A 218 -28.15 2.61 -5.78
CA GLN A 218 -28.18 2.62 -4.32
C GLN A 218 -28.63 1.28 -3.76
N SER A 219 -29.68 0.69 -4.33
CA SER A 219 -30.20 -0.62 -3.92
C SER A 219 -29.17 -1.73 -4.13
N HIS A 220 -28.49 -1.73 -5.27
CA HIS A 220 -27.44 -2.69 -5.59
C HIS A 220 -26.25 -2.57 -4.65
N LEU A 221 -25.83 -1.34 -4.31
CA LEU A 221 -24.72 -1.14 -3.40
C LEU A 221 -25.07 -1.59 -1.97
N ARG A 222 -26.29 -1.27 -1.48
CA ARG A 222 -26.77 -1.77 -0.18
C ARG A 222 -26.78 -3.30 -0.12
N ALA A 223 -27.34 -3.96 -1.13
CA ALA A 223 -27.38 -5.42 -1.20
C ALA A 223 -25.97 -6.03 -1.25
N TRP A 224 -25.06 -5.40 -1.99
CA TRP A 224 -23.67 -5.81 -2.05
C TRP A 224 -22.96 -5.67 -0.70
N PHE A 225 -23.15 -4.56 0.03
CA PHE A 225 -22.59 -4.38 1.37
C PHE A 225 -23.10 -5.44 2.35
N ILE A 226 -24.40 -5.74 2.34
CA ILE A 226 -24.97 -6.80 3.19
C ILE A 226 -24.28 -8.13 2.90
N THR A 227 -24.17 -8.47 1.62
CA THR A 227 -23.54 -9.73 1.18
C THR A 227 -22.07 -9.78 1.60
N TRP A 228 -21.33 -8.71 1.34
CA TRP A 228 -19.92 -8.60 1.69
C TRP A 228 -19.71 -8.73 3.20
N SER A 229 -20.49 -8.03 4.02
CA SER A 229 -20.40 -8.08 5.49
C SER A 229 -20.66 -9.49 6.02
N THR A 230 -21.66 -10.20 5.48
CA THR A 230 -21.92 -11.60 5.85
C THR A 230 -20.75 -12.51 5.51
N HIS A 231 -20.18 -12.40 4.30
CA HIS A 231 -19.02 -13.20 3.91
C HIS A 231 -17.79 -12.88 4.76
N PHE A 232 -17.58 -11.60 5.09
CA PHE A 232 -16.47 -11.17 5.93
C PHE A 232 -16.60 -11.73 7.34
N HIS A 233 -17.79 -11.63 7.95
CA HIS A 233 -18.06 -12.21 9.25
C HIS A 233 -17.81 -13.74 9.28
N TRP A 234 -18.25 -14.47 8.25
CA TRP A 234 -17.97 -15.91 8.14
C TRP A 234 -16.49 -16.23 7.99
N ALA A 235 -15.72 -15.40 7.27
CA ALA A 235 -14.28 -15.57 7.15
C ALA A 235 -13.55 -15.32 8.50
N MET A 236 -14.07 -14.43 9.33
CA MET A 236 -13.54 -14.15 10.68
C MET A 236 -13.94 -15.20 11.72
N GLY A 237 -15.07 -15.89 11.50
CA GLY A 237 -15.67 -16.85 12.43
C GLY A 237 -14.71 -17.88 13.05
N PRO A 238 -13.83 -18.54 12.27
CA PRO A 238 -12.85 -19.48 12.83
C PRO A 238 -11.99 -18.86 13.95
N PHE A 239 -11.56 -17.61 13.79
CA PHE A 239 -10.70 -16.94 14.78
C PHE A 239 -11.46 -16.45 16.01
N LEU A 240 -12.74 -16.13 15.84
CA LEU A 240 -13.61 -15.64 16.92
C LEU A 240 -14.21 -16.76 17.77
N HIS A 241 -14.38 -17.96 17.20
CA HIS A 241 -15.09 -19.07 17.85
C HIS A 241 -14.20 -20.27 18.23
N LEU A 242 -13.05 -20.48 17.58
CA LEU A 242 -12.14 -21.59 17.93
C LEU A 242 -11.33 -21.32 19.21
N TYR A 243 -11.37 -20.08 19.72
CA TYR A 243 -10.47 -19.57 20.76
C TYR A 243 -11.18 -18.89 21.94
N ALA A 244 -12.53 -18.90 21.94
CA ALA A 244 -13.38 -18.41 23.03
C ALA A 244 -13.75 -19.54 23.99
#